data_AF-A0A0V1L958-F1
#
_entry.id   AF-A0A0V1L958-F1
#
_cell.length_a   1.000
_cell.length_b   1.000
_cell.length_c   1.000
_cell.angle_alpha   90.00
_cell.angle_beta   90.00
_cell.angle_gamma   90.00
#
_symmetry.space_group_name_H-M   'P 1'
#
loop_
_entity.id
_entity.type
_entity.pdbx_description
1 polymer ?
#
loop_
_entity_poly.entity_id
_entity_poly.type
_entity_poly.pdbx_seq_one_letter_code
_entity_poly.pdbx_strand_id
1 'polypeptide(L)'
;MVVTQDSKRTPLLIEFFIAMDTFADECKQYFDTECLYELLNLSKDAKPDRTAIKKAYYKASLKYHPDRVHGKDEKELATKKFQILSKAFDVLYDEEKRAAYDEMGLVDNDLLSKVSDWMTFWRKLFKPVEKQDIESFYANYIGSEEERYDLKKAYLAKKGDMDYIVETICGISSPEEESRYREILLEMIKNREIPAYKQFTQEDPNKKMKRTNRAKREAQRFKKESEKCPSGDLFAEIAKRAEKRRKDGEAFLDRLAASCPKMLSQIVLQKAYYKASLKYHPDRVHGKDEKELATKKFQILSKAFDVLYDEEKRAAYDEMGLVDNDLLSKVSDWMTFWRKLFKPVEKQDIESFYANYIGSEEERYDLKKAYLAKKGDMDYIVETICGISSPEEESRYREILLEMIKNREIPAYKQFTQEDPNKKMKRTNRAKREAQRFKKESEKCPSGDLFAEIAKRAEKRRKDGEAFLDRLAASCPKVTKKSRKKN
;
A
#
# COMPACT_ATOMS: atom_id res chain seq x y z
N MET A 1 40.84 -43.93 55.92
CA MET A 1 40.04 -45.03 56.47
C MET A 1 38.59 -44.59 56.54
N VAL A 2 37.69 -45.39 55.93
CA VAL A 2 36.26 -45.53 56.23
C VAL A 2 35.40 -44.26 56.04
N VAL A 3 34.74 -44.07 54.89
CA VAL A 3 33.42 -44.63 54.51
C VAL A 3 32.30 -44.20 55.46
N THR A 4 31.43 -43.29 54.98
CA THR A 4 29.99 -43.34 55.32
C THR A 4 29.20 -43.11 54.03
N GLN A 5 28.70 -44.23 53.50
CA GLN A 5 27.81 -44.36 52.35
C GLN A 5 26.35 -44.05 52.73
N ASP A 6 25.63 -43.53 51.73
CA ASP A 6 24.22 -43.81 51.40
C ASP A 6 23.12 -43.39 52.38
N SER A 7 21.88 -43.15 51.97
CA SER A 7 21.21 -42.85 50.71
C SER A 7 19.76 -42.52 51.13
N LYS A 8 19.06 -41.68 50.34
CA LYS A 8 17.60 -41.34 50.32
C LYS A 8 17.35 -39.82 50.28
N ARG A 9 17.66 -39.23 49.12
CA ARG A 9 16.87 -38.16 48.48
C ARG A 9 15.80 -38.89 47.65
N THR A 10 14.52 -38.55 47.53
CA THR A 10 13.73 -37.30 47.55
C THR A 10 12.30 -37.62 48.08
N PRO A 11 11.31 -36.70 48.15
CA PRO A 11 10.66 -36.04 47.00
C PRO A 11 10.58 -34.51 47.18
N LEU A 12 10.97 -33.65 46.23
CA LEU A 12 10.22 -33.32 45.01
C LEU A 12 8.70 -33.25 45.24
N LEU A 13 8.23 -32.28 46.02
CA LEU A 13 6.79 -31.99 46.12
C LEU A 13 6.45 -30.54 46.52
N ILE A 14 7.32 -29.58 46.20
CA ILE A 14 7.04 -28.15 46.44
C ILE A 14 7.25 -27.25 45.20
N GLU A 15 7.92 -27.72 44.14
CA GLU A 15 8.06 -26.93 42.89
C GLU A 15 7.26 -27.53 41.72
N PHE A 16 6.05 -28.00 41.98
CA PHE A 16 5.09 -28.36 40.93
C PHE A 16 3.71 -27.74 41.21
N PHE A 17 3.69 -26.53 41.77
CA PHE A 17 2.47 -25.71 41.85
C PHE A 17 2.40 -24.81 40.63
N ILE A 18 1.97 -25.42 39.53
CA ILE A 18 0.96 -24.86 38.62
C ILE A 18 1.23 -23.43 38.13
N ALA A 19 1.95 -23.32 37.00
CA ALA A 19 1.67 -22.27 36.03
C ALA A 19 0.31 -22.59 35.37
N MET A 20 -0.79 -22.25 36.04
CA MET A 20 -2.08 -22.10 35.38
C MET A 20 -2.11 -20.67 34.86
N ASP A 21 -2.07 -20.52 33.54
CA ASP A 21 -2.47 -19.29 32.88
C ASP A 21 -3.90 -18.97 33.36
N THR A 22 -4.03 -18.04 34.31
CA THR A 22 -5.34 -17.70 34.85
C THR A 22 -6.07 -16.83 33.84
N PHE A 23 -7.39 -16.98 33.75
CA PHE A 23 -8.19 -16.15 32.85
C PHE A 23 -8.03 -14.64 33.12
N ALA A 24 -7.68 -14.27 34.35
CA ALA A 24 -7.32 -12.90 34.72
C ALA A 24 -6.06 -12.39 33.98
N ASP A 25 -5.05 -13.24 33.80
CA ASP A 25 -3.82 -12.91 33.05
C ASP A 25 -4.11 -12.68 31.56
N GLU A 26 -5.01 -13.50 30.97
CA GLU A 26 -5.51 -13.27 29.60
C GLU A 26 -6.23 -11.92 29.50
N CYS A 27 -7.11 -11.59 30.44
CA CYS A 27 -7.83 -10.31 30.43
C CYS A 27 -6.87 -9.11 30.51
N LYS A 28 -5.85 -9.20 31.37
CA LYS A 28 -4.81 -8.19 31.52
C LYS A 28 -3.97 -8.02 30.26
N GLN A 29 -3.58 -9.11 29.59
CA GLN A 29 -2.76 -9.06 28.38
C GLN A 29 -3.46 -8.35 27.20
N TYR A 30 -4.77 -8.56 27.02
CA TYR A 30 -5.49 -8.09 25.82
C TYR A 30 -6.32 -6.82 26.02
N PHE A 31 -6.72 -6.51 27.27
CA PHE A 31 -7.61 -5.41 27.62
C PHE A 31 -7.11 -4.55 28.79
N ASP A 32 -5.89 -4.79 29.29
CA ASP A 32 -5.25 -4.05 30.41
C ASP A 32 -6.11 -4.02 31.69
N THR A 33 -7.04 -4.95 31.85
CA THR A 33 -8.05 -4.95 32.90
C THR A 33 -8.36 -6.37 33.38
N GLU A 34 -8.48 -6.56 34.70
CA GLU A 34 -8.81 -7.85 35.34
C GLU A 34 -10.30 -7.95 35.73
N CYS A 35 -11.03 -6.83 35.68
CA CYS A 35 -12.46 -6.75 36.01
C CYS A 35 -13.35 -7.09 34.80
N LEU A 36 -14.20 -8.12 34.94
CA LEU A 36 -15.11 -8.55 33.86
C LEU A 36 -16.17 -7.50 33.51
N TYR A 37 -16.60 -6.70 34.49
CA TYR A 37 -17.56 -5.62 34.25
C TYR A 37 -16.93 -4.53 33.37
N GLU A 38 -15.70 -4.12 33.69
CA GLU A 38 -14.96 -3.12 32.92
C GLU A 38 -14.62 -3.61 31.51
N LEU A 39 -14.37 -4.91 31.34
CA LEU A 39 -14.18 -5.54 30.03
C LEU A 39 -15.40 -5.32 29.09
N LEU A 40 -16.61 -5.37 29.64
CA LEU A 40 -17.85 -5.07 28.93
C LEU A 40 -18.22 -3.56 28.94
N ASN A 41 -17.37 -2.69 29.48
CA ASN A 41 -17.64 -1.27 29.75
C ASN A 41 -18.88 -1.04 30.64
N LEU A 42 -19.04 -1.87 31.66
CA LEU A 42 -20.05 -1.74 32.70
C LEU A 42 -19.40 -1.37 34.03
N SER A 43 -20.10 -0.57 34.83
CA SER A 43 -19.70 -0.31 36.22
C SER A 43 -20.21 -1.44 37.11
N LYS A 44 -19.33 -2.00 37.95
CA LYS A 44 -19.67 -3.03 38.95
C LYS A 44 -20.68 -2.50 39.97
N ASP A 45 -20.58 -1.22 40.33
CA ASP A 45 -21.43 -0.56 41.33
C ASP A 45 -22.89 -0.38 40.85
N ALA A 46 -23.10 -0.37 39.53
CA ALA A 46 -24.42 -0.16 38.94
C ALA A 46 -25.32 -1.41 38.97
N LYS A 47 -24.84 -2.56 39.46
CA LYS A 47 -25.55 -3.86 39.45
C LYS A 47 -26.31 -4.10 38.14
N PRO A 48 -25.62 -4.17 37.01
CA PRO A 48 -26.26 -4.19 35.70
C PRO A 48 -27.18 -5.40 35.55
N ASP A 49 -28.41 -5.16 35.12
CA ASP A 49 -29.39 -6.19 34.80
C ASP A 49 -28.94 -7.04 33.59
N ARG A 50 -29.46 -8.27 33.45
CA ARG A 50 -29.10 -9.20 32.35
C ARG A 50 -29.25 -8.55 30.97
N THR A 51 -30.25 -7.69 30.81
CA THR A 51 -30.49 -6.92 29.58
C THR A 51 -29.36 -5.93 29.26
N ALA A 52 -28.82 -5.25 30.27
CA ALA A 52 -27.70 -4.33 30.14
C ALA A 52 -26.40 -5.08 29.81
N ILE A 53 -26.16 -6.23 30.45
CA ILE A 53 -25.01 -7.12 30.18
C ILE A 53 -25.06 -7.63 28.73
N LYS A 54 -26.23 -8.09 28.27
CA LYS A 54 -26.42 -8.52 26.87
C LYS A 54 -26.17 -7.39 25.87
N LYS A 55 -26.64 -6.18 26.15
CA LYS A 55 -26.41 -5.00 25.28
C LYS A 55 -24.94 -4.59 25.24
N ALA A 56 -24.25 -4.61 26.38
CA ALA A 56 -22.84 -4.28 26.49
C ALA A 56 -21.95 -5.28 25.74
N TYR A 57 -22.20 -6.59 25.95
CA TYR A 57 -21.54 -7.65 25.20
C TYR A 57 -21.79 -7.55 23.70
N TYR A 58 -23.00 -7.26 23.26
CA TYR A 58 -23.29 -7.05 21.83
C TYR A 58 -22.41 -5.96 21.22
N LYS A 59 -22.33 -4.78 21.86
CA LYS A 59 -21.49 -3.66 21.41
C LYS A 59 -19.99 -4.03 21.38
N ALA A 60 -19.49 -4.69 22.41
CA ALA A 60 -18.08 -5.12 22.48
C ALA A 60 -17.76 -6.19 21.43
N SER A 61 -18.64 -7.17 21.24
CA SER A 61 -18.49 -8.26 20.27
C SER A 61 -18.43 -7.74 18.83
N LEU A 62 -19.23 -6.72 18.48
CA LEU A 62 -19.16 -6.08 17.16
C LEU A 62 -17.83 -5.37 16.90
N LYS A 63 -17.15 -4.87 17.94
CA LYS A 63 -15.86 -4.17 17.79
C LYS A 63 -14.72 -5.14 17.47
N TYR A 64 -14.75 -6.34 18.07
CA TYR A 64 -13.68 -7.34 17.95
C TYR A 64 -14.06 -8.57 17.12
N HIS A 65 -15.12 -8.47 16.30
CA HIS A 65 -15.55 -9.59 15.47
C HIS A 65 -14.53 -9.89 14.35
N PRO A 66 -14.09 -11.16 14.17
CA PRO A 66 -13.03 -11.51 13.21
C PRO A 66 -13.42 -11.30 11.74
N ASP A 67 -14.72 -11.22 11.43
CA ASP A 67 -15.21 -10.92 10.07
C ASP A 67 -15.00 -9.45 9.65
N ARG A 68 -14.70 -8.55 10.60
CA ARG A 68 -14.44 -7.13 10.31
C ARG A 68 -12.98 -6.84 9.93
N VAL A 69 -12.12 -7.85 10.00
CA VAL A 69 -10.67 -7.72 9.88
C VAL A 69 -10.18 -8.54 8.70
N HIS A 70 -9.27 -8.00 7.89
CA HIS A 70 -8.80 -8.65 6.66
C HIS A 70 -7.40 -9.26 6.77
N GLY A 71 -6.56 -8.81 7.70
CA GLY A 71 -5.21 -9.34 7.94
C GLY A 71 -5.19 -10.66 8.73
N LYS A 72 -4.22 -11.54 8.47
CA LYS A 72 -4.11 -12.85 9.15
C LYS A 72 -3.78 -12.71 10.64
N ASP A 73 -2.76 -11.92 10.97
CA ASP A 73 -2.33 -11.70 12.35
C ASP A 73 -3.38 -10.91 13.16
N GLU A 74 -4.02 -9.94 12.51
CA GLU A 74 -5.09 -9.15 13.12
C GLU A 74 -6.35 -9.99 13.39
N LYS A 75 -6.65 -10.98 12.54
CA LYS A 75 -7.74 -11.94 12.77
C LYS A 75 -7.48 -12.83 13.98
N GLU A 76 -6.24 -13.28 14.18
CA GLU A 76 -5.88 -14.07 15.36
C GLU A 76 -6.05 -13.25 16.65
N LEU A 77 -5.59 -12.00 16.65
CA LEU A 77 -5.79 -11.07 17.76
C LEU A 77 -7.28 -10.77 18.02
N ALA A 78 -8.07 -10.52 16.98
CA ALA A 78 -9.50 -10.30 17.09
C ALA A 78 -10.22 -11.52 17.65
N THR A 79 -9.85 -12.72 17.19
CA THR A 79 -10.42 -13.99 17.68
C THR A 79 -10.14 -14.19 19.17
N LYS A 80 -8.92 -13.95 19.63
CA LYS A 80 -8.57 -14.05 21.07
C LYS A 80 -9.33 -13.03 21.91
N LYS A 81 -9.38 -11.77 21.47
CA LYS A 81 -10.15 -10.71 22.15
C LYS A 81 -11.64 -11.04 22.23
N PHE A 82 -12.19 -11.60 21.16
CA PHE A 82 -13.58 -12.04 21.12
C PHE A 82 -13.83 -13.19 22.10
N GLN A 83 -12.96 -14.20 22.14
CA GLN A 83 -13.07 -15.32 23.06
C GLN A 83 -13.08 -14.85 24.52
N ILE A 84 -12.19 -13.93 24.89
CA ILE A 84 -12.13 -13.35 26.23
C ILE A 84 -13.44 -12.63 26.58
N LEU A 85 -13.99 -11.85 25.65
CA LEU A 85 -15.29 -11.18 25.84
C LEU A 85 -16.45 -12.18 26.00
N SER A 86 -16.45 -13.28 25.25
CA SER A 86 -17.46 -14.33 25.39
C SER A 86 -17.36 -15.04 26.75
N LYS A 87 -16.14 -15.38 27.19
CA LYS A 87 -15.89 -15.95 28.52
C LYS A 87 -16.41 -15.02 29.62
N ALA A 88 -16.13 -13.72 29.53
CA ALA A 88 -16.61 -12.73 30.49
C ALA A 88 -18.15 -12.61 30.48
N PHE A 89 -18.77 -12.64 29.30
CA PHE A 89 -20.22 -12.62 29.17
C PHE A 89 -20.86 -13.86 29.79
N ASP A 90 -20.33 -15.06 29.57
CA ASP A 90 -20.90 -16.29 30.11
C ASP A 90 -20.87 -16.33 31.65
N VAL A 91 -19.84 -15.75 32.26
CA VAL A 91 -19.75 -15.59 33.73
C VAL A 91 -20.75 -14.56 34.24
N LEU A 92 -20.88 -13.41 33.56
CA LEU A 92 -21.74 -12.32 34.01
C LEU A 92 -23.22 -12.50 33.67
N TYR A 93 -23.55 -13.29 32.64
CA TYR A 93 -24.92 -13.51 32.19
C TYR A 93 -25.67 -14.52 33.07
N ASP A 94 -24.97 -15.52 33.59
CA ASP A 94 -25.51 -16.50 34.53
C ASP A 94 -25.49 -15.93 35.95
N GLU A 95 -26.65 -15.94 36.62
CA GLU A 95 -26.78 -15.36 37.96
C GLU A 95 -25.95 -16.10 39.01
N GLU A 96 -25.84 -17.42 38.90
CA GLU A 96 -25.08 -18.23 39.86
C GLU A 96 -23.59 -18.01 39.69
N LYS A 97 -23.11 -17.94 38.43
CA LYS A 97 -21.69 -17.67 38.13
C LYS A 97 -21.30 -16.23 38.42
N ARG A 98 -22.21 -15.28 38.20
CA ARG A 98 -21.99 -13.87 38.56
C ARG A 98 -21.88 -13.69 40.07
N ALA A 99 -22.76 -14.35 40.84
CA ALA A 99 -22.67 -14.34 42.30
C ALA A 99 -21.36 -14.95 42.79
N ALA A 100 -20.95 -16.10 42.24
CA ALA A 100 -19.67 -16.72 42.55
C ALA A 100 -18.46 -15.83 42.20
N TYR A 101 -18.51 -15.12 41.06
CA TYR A 101 -17.48 -14.15 40.67
C TYR A 101 -17.45 -12.94 41.61
N ASP A 102 -18.61 -12.41 42.00
CA ASP A 102 -18.71 -11.26 42.91
C ASP A 102 -18.22 -11.62 44.33
N GLU A 103 -18.38 -12.87 44.77
CA GLU A 103 -17.95 -13.37 46.10
C GLU A 103 -16.51 -13.87 46.15
N MET A 104 -16.05 -14.65 45.16
CA MET A 104 -14.76 -15.34 45.19
C MET A 104 -13.69 -14.71 44.29
N GLY A 105 -14.06 -13.84 43.35
CA GLY A 105 -13.12 -13.17 42.42
C GLY A 105 -12.39 -14.10 41.44
N LEU A 106 -12.64 -15.41 41.48
CA LEU A 106 -12.00 -16.42 40.65
C LEU A 106 -12.96 -16.94 39.57
N VAL A 107 -12.46 -17.06 38.35
CA VAL A 107 -13.17 -17.65 37.21
C VAL A 107 -12.44 -18.92 36.83
N ASP A 108 -13.09 -20.08 36.99
CA ASP A 108 -12.49 -21.36 36.67
C ASP A 108 -12.41 -21.58 35.15
N ASN A 109 -11.23 -21.96 34.65
CA ASN A 109 -10.89 -21.99 33.21
C ASN A 109 -11.46 -23.24 32.50
N ASP A 110 -11.93 -24.24 33.26
CA ASP A 110 -12.27 -25.57 32.74
C ASP A 110 -13.72 -25.72 32.23
N LEU A 111 -14.59 -24.74 32.50
CA LEU A 111 -16.02 -24.80 32.15
C LEU A 111 -16.33 -24.54 30.66
N LEU A 112 -15.33 -24.22 29.83
CA LEU A 112 -15.53 -23.70 28.46
C LEU A 112 -14.71 -24.38 27.36
N SER A 113 -13.94 -25.43 27.66
CA SER A 113 -13.17 -26.19 26.66
C SER A 113 -14.03 -26.88 25.58
N LYS A 114 -15.36 -26.94 25.75
CA LYS A 114 -16.31 -27.58 24.82
C LYS A 114 -16.98 -26.66 23.80
N VAL A 115 -16.78 -25.34 23.83
CA VAL A 115 -17.42 -24.44 22.86
C VAL A 115 -16.50 -24.24 21.64
N SER A 116 -16.32 -25.31 20.87
CA SER A 116 -15.61 -25.26 19.59
C SER A 116 -16.31 -24.38 18.55
N ASP A 117 -17.57 -23.98 18.79
CA ASP A 117 -18.40 -23.21 17.85
C ASP A 117 -19.02 -21.97 18.51
N TRP A 118 -18.18 -21.10 19.09
CA TRP A 118 -18.61 -19.81 19.66
C TRP A 118 -19.39 -18.94 18.67
N MET A 119 -19.11 -19.07 17.37
CA MET A 119 -19.82 -18.36 16.30
C MET A 119 -21.28 -18.82 16.16
N THR A 120 -21.56 -20.09 16.46
CA THR A 120 -22.94 -20.62 16.50
C THR A 120 -23.68 -20.15 17.74
N PHE A 121 -23.00 -20.06 18.89
CA PHE A 121 -23.57 -19.52 20.12
C PHE A 121 -23.93 -18.04 19.97
N TRP A 122 -23.04 -17.23 19.40
CA TRP A 122 -23.32 -15.82 19.12
C TRP A 122 -24.51 -15.64 18.16
N ARG A 123 -24.59 -16.43 17.09
CA ARG A 123 -25.75 -16.43 16.16
C ARG A 123 -27.05 -16.90 16.82
N LYS A 124 -26.98 -17.77 17.83
CA LYS A 124 -28.14 -18.23 18.60
C LYS A 124 -28.62 -17.14 19.57
N LEU A 125 -27.71 -16.39 20.19
CA LEU A 125 -28.02 -15.29 21.11
C LEU A 125 -28.50 -14.02 20.39
N PHE A 126 -27.93 -13.76 19.21
CA PHE A 126 -28.23 -12.64 18.32
C PHE A 126 -28.62 -13.20 16.97
N LYS A 127 -29.91 -13.52 16.82
CA LYS A 127 -30.47 -13.94 15.53
C LYS A 127 -30.13 -12.87 14.47
N PRO A 128 -29.74 -13.27 13.25
CA PRO A 128 -29.53 -12.31 12.18
C PRO A 128 -30.82 -11.53 11.96
N VAL A 129 -30.71 -10.22 11.79
CA VAL A 129 -31.87 -9.35 11.57
C VAL A 129 -32.54 -9.76 10.26
N GLU A 130 -33.74 -10.32 10.36
CA GLU A 130 -34.54 -10.69 9.19
C GLU A 130 -35.36 -9.49 8.69
N LYS A 131 -35.85 -9.56 7.46
CA LYS A 131 -36.71 -8.49 6.90
C LYS A 131 -37.95 -8.25 7.77
N GLN A 132 -38.51 -9.32 8.34
CA GLN A 132 -39.67 -9.26 9.22
C GLN A 132 -39.35 -8.56 10.55
N ASP A 133 -38.14 -8.72 11.09
CA ASP A 133 -37.70 -8.01 12.30
C ASP A 133 -37.60 -6.50 12.04
N ILE A 134 -37.15 -6.12 10.85
CA ILE A 134 -37.05 -4.71 10.42
C ILE A 134 -38.45 -4.12 10.22
N GLU A 135 -39.34 -4.84 9.52
CA GLU A 135 -40.72 -4.40 9.27
C GLU A 135 -41.52 -4.26 10.57
N SER A 136 -41.40 -5.23 11.48
CA SER A 136 -42.04 -5.16 12.80
C SER A 136 -41.48 -4.04 13.67
N PHE A 137 -40.16 -3.78 13.61
CA PHE A 137 -39.56 -2.62 14.26
C PHE A 137 -40.17 -1.31 13.74
N TYR A 138 -40.25 -1.11 12.42
CA TYR A 138 -40.84 0.10 11.86
C TYR A 138 -42.33 0.24 12.21
N ALA A 139 -43.09 -0.85 12.19
CA ALA A 139 -44.51 -0.84 12.56
C ALA A 139 -44.74 -0.39 14.00
N ASN A 140 -43.85 -0.77 14.93
CA ASN A 140 -43.93 -0.37 16.33
C ASN A 140 -43.32 1.00 16.61
N TYR A 141 -42.30 1.40 15.86
CA TYR A 141 -41.59 2.65 16.06
C TYR A 141 -42.35 3.86 15.47
N ILE A 142 -42.94 3.71 14.28
CA ILE A 142 -43.66 4.80 13.61
C ILE A 142 -44.91 5.17 14.42
N GLY A 143 -44.98 6.43 14.86
CA GLY A 143 -46.09 6.96 15.66
C GLY A 143 -45.97 6.68 17.16
N SER A 144 -44.91 6.00 17.60
CA SER A 144 -44.66 5.73 19.02
C SER A 144 -44.16 6.96 19.79
N GLU A 145 -44.19 6.88 21.12
CA GLU A 145 -43.54 7.86 21.99
C GLU A 145 -42.01 7.85 21.82
N GLU A 146 -41.41 6.72 21.45
CA GLU A 146 -39.96 6.61 21.20
C GLU A 146 -39.55 7.46 20.00
N GLU A 147 -40.32 7.43 18.92
CA GLU A 147 -40.07 8.26 17.75
C GLU A 147 -40.20 9.75 18.09
N ARG A 148 -41.22 10.13 18.87
CA ARG A 148 -41.38 11.51 19.35
C ARG A 148 -40.21 11.94 20.22
N TYR A 149 -39.72 11.07 21.10
CA TYR A 149 -38.57 11.33 21.94
C TYR A 149 -37.28 11.50 21.11
N ASP A 150 -37.03 10.61 20.15
CA ASP A 150 -35.85 10.65 19.30
C ASP A 150 -35.84 11.89 18.38
N LEU A 151 -37.00 12.27 17.83
CA LEU A 151 -37.20 13.53 17.11
C LEU A 151 -36.86 14.73 17.98
N LYS A 152 -37.39 14.77 19.21
CA LYS A 152 -37.12 15.85 20.17
C LYS A 152 -35.62 15.95 20.50
N LYS A 153 -34.99 14.80 20.75
CA LYS A 153 -33.56 14.70 21.07
C LYS A 153 -32.69 15.18 19.91
N ALA A 154 -32.97 14.72 18.68
CA ALA A 154 -32.24 15.14 17.48
C ALA A 154 -32.43 16.64 17.18
N TYR A 155 -33.66 17.14 17.34
CA TYR A 155 -33.99 18.55 17.14
C TYR A 155 -33.24 19.46 18.11
N LEU A 156 -33.20 19.10 19.40
CA LEU A 156 -32.48 19.86 20.42
C LEU A 156 -30.96 19.81 20.21
N ALA A 157 -30.41 18.66 19.79
CA ALA A 157 -28.98 18.48 19.60
C ALA A 157 -28.38 19.41 18.53
N LYS A 158 -29.09 19.68 17.44
CA LYS A 158 -28.62 20.53 16.33
C LYS A 158 -29.52 21.71 16.00
N LYS A 159 -30.30 22.18 16.98
CA LYS A 159 -31.14 23.39 16.87
C LYS A 159 -32.06 23.36 15.64
N GLY A 160 -32.67 22.21 15.36
CA GLY A 160 -33.65 22.05 14.27
C GLY A 160 -33.05 21.87 12.87
N ASP A 161 -31.80 21.39 12.76
CA ASP A 161 -31.22 21.00 11.48
C ASP A 161 -31.88 19.73 10.91
N MET A 162 -32.66 19.88 9.83
CA MET A 162 -33.34 18.77 9.19
C MET A 162 -32.39 17.77 8.53
N ASP A 163 -31.21 18.19 8.06
CA ASP A 163 -30.22 17.26 7.50
C ASP A 163 -29.77 16.25 8.58
N TYR A 164 -29.50 16.75 9.79
CA TYR A 164 -29.08 15.93 10.93
C TYR A 164 -30.20 15.06 11.49
N ILE A 165 -31.42 15.61 11.61
CA ILE A 165 -32.59 14.86 12.08
C ILE A 165 -32.85 13.68 11.13
N VAL A 166 -32.74 13.93 9.82
CA VAL A 166 -32.95 12.90 8.80
C VAL A 166 -31.89 11.80 8.85
N GLU A 167 -30.64 12.15 9.12
CA GLU A 167 -29.55 11.18 9.20
C GLU A 167 -29.54 10.38 10.51
N THR A 168 -30.01 10.99 11.59
CA THR A 168 -29.95 10.38 12.94
C THR A 168 -31.11 9.43 13.18
N ILE A 169 -32.28 9.71 12.62
CA ILE A 169 -33.49 8.92 12.85
C ILE A 169 -33.58 7.79 11.84
N CYS A 170 -33.71 6.56 12.34
CA CYS A 170 -33.87 5.38 11.51
C CYS A 170 -35.16 5.48 10.69
N GLY A 171 -35.08 5.20 9.39
CA GLY A 171 -36.25 4.99 8.55
C GLY A 171 -36.42 5.91 7.36
N ILE A 172 -35.59 6.94 7.18
CA ILE A 172 -35.84 7.88 6.07
C ILE A 172 -35.34 7.31 4.76
N SER A 173 -36.28 6.70 4.06
CA SER A 173 -36.10 6.18 2.71
C SER A 173 -37.02 6.89 1.71
N SER A 174 -38.06 7.60 2.20
CA SER A 174 -39.07 8.26 1.37
C SER A 174 -39.18 9.77 1.61
N PRO A 175 -39.37 10.59 0.56
CA PRO A 175 -39.74 12.01 0.69
C PRO A 175 -41.02 12.27 1.49
N GLU A 176 -41.91 11.28 1.59
CA GLU A 176 -43.16 11.36 2.34
C GLU A 176 -42.92 11.38 3.87
N GLU A 177 -41.91 10.66 4.34
CA GLU A 177 -41.56 10.55 5.76
C GLU A 177 -40.99 11.86 6.32
N GLU A 178 -40.21 12.62 5.52
CA GLU A 178 -39.72 13.95 5.91
C GLU A 178 -40.89 14.91 6.18
N SER A 179 -42.00 14.77 5.45
CA SER A 179 -43.18 15.64 5.63
C SER A 179 -43.87 15.36 6.96
N ARG A 180 -44.05 14.08 7.32
CA ARG A 180 -44.61 13.66 8.61
C ARG A 180 -43.78 14.14 9.79
N TYR A 181 -42.45 14.06 9.70
CA TYR A 181 -41.58 14.57 10.77
C TYR A 181 -41.69 16.07 10.97
N ARG A 182 -41.85 16.84 9.89
CA ARG A 182 -42.10 18.29 10.00
C ARG A 182 -43.43 18.57 10.69
N GLU A 183 -44.47 17.82 10.37
CA GLU A 183 -45.79 17.97 11.01
C GLU A 183 -45.70 17.70 12.52
N ILE A 184 -45.04 16.61 12.93
CA ILE A 184 -44.83 16.27 14.34
C ILE A 184 -44.03 17.37 15.06
N LEU A 185 -42.95 17.85 14.45
CA LEU A 185 -42.13 18.93 15.04
C LEU A 185 -42.90 20.25 15.13
N LEU A 186 -43.72 20.58 14.13
CA LEU A 186 -44.60 21.76 14.17
C LEU A 186 -45.67 21.64 15.26
N GLU A 187 -46.22 20.45 15.48
CA GLU A 187 -47.14 20.14 16.58
C GLU A 187 -46.46 20.35 17.94
N MET A 188 -45.23 19.84 18.11
CA MET A 188 -44.44 20.03 19.35
C MET A 188 -44.08 21.49 19.61
N ILE A 189 -43.79 22.26 18.55
CA ILE A 189 -43.55 23.71 18.66
C ILE A 189 -44.84 24.44 19.07
N LYS A 190 -45.99 24.06 18.49
CA LYS A 190 -47.30 24.62 18.83
C LYS A 190 -47.67 24.34 20.28
N ASN A 191 -47.39 23.13 20.77
CA ASN A 191 -47.61 22.73 22.16
C ASN A 191 -46.56 23.28 23.14
N ARG A 192 -45.58 24.06 22.64
CA ARG A 192 -44.45 24.64 23.41
C ARG A 192 -43.55 23.61 24.10
N GLU A 193 -43.49 22.38 23.60
CA GLU A 193 -42.61 21.33 24.12
C GLU A 193 -41.15 21.50 23.67
N ILE A 194 -40.96 22.20 22.55
CA ILE A 194 -39.66 22.42 21.89
C ILE A 194 -39.60 23.88 21.40
N PRO A 195 -38.46 24.59 21.55
CA PRO A 195 -38.30 25.95 21.05
C PRO A 195 -38.27 26.01 19.52
N ALA A 196 -38.86 27.05 18.94
CA ALA A 196 -38.79 27.30 17.49
C ALA A 196 -37.43 27.88 17.09
N TYR A 197 -36.58 27.07 16.45
CA TYR A 197 -35.31 27.54 15.90
C TYR A 197 -35.43 28.07 14.47
N LYS A 198 -34.72 29.17 14.18
CA LYS A 198 -34.68 29.79 12.84
C LYS A 198 -34.22 28.84 11.75
N GLN A 199 -33.32 27.90 12.08
CA GLN A 199 -32.78 26.92 11.14
C GLN A 199 -33.86 25.94 10.62
N PHE A 200 -34.89 25.68 11.43
CA PHE A 200 -36.03 24.86 11.04
C PHE A 200 -37.15 25.67 10.38
N THR A 201 -37.47 26.85 10.92
CA THR A 201 -38.60 27.67 10.44
C THR A 201 -38.29 28.43 9.15
N GLN A 202 -37.03 28.85 8.94
CA GLN A 202 -36.55 29.58 7.77
C GLN A 202 -35.53 28.75 6.99
N GLU A 203 -35.88 27.50 6.72
CA GLU A 203 -35.01 26.63 5.95
C GLU A 203 -34.97 27.04 4.46
N ASP A 204 -33.76 27.00 3.88
CA ASP A 204 -33.56 27.22 2.44
C ASP A 204 -34.27 26.12 1.61
N PRO A 205 -35.20 26.49 0.69
CA PRO A 205 -35.92 25.52 -0.13
C PRO A 205 -34.99 24.65 -0.99
N ASN A 206 -33.80 25.12 -1.35
CA ASN A 206 -32.81 24.34 -2.10
C ASN A 206 -32.24 23.19 -1.27
N LYS A 207 -32.07 23.35 0.04
CA LYS A 207 -31.60 22.26 0.91
C LYS A 207 -32.64 21.14 0.98
N LYS A 208 -33.91 21.51 1.15
CA LYS A 208 -35.05 20.57 1.08
C LYS A 208 -35.13 19.87 -0.27
N MET A 209 -34.98 20.61 -1.38
CA MET A 209 -34.97 20.02 -2.72
C MET A 209 -33.80 19.05 -2.94
N LYS A 210 -32.61 19.36 -2.41
CA LYS A 210 -31.44 18.47 -2.50
C LYS A 210 -31.65 17.16 -1.73
N ARG A 211 -32.20 17.22 -0.51
CA ARG A 211 -32.53 16.03 0.28
C ARG A 211 -33.55 15.13 -0.41
N THR A 212 -34.66 15.71 -0.86
CA THR A 212 -35.71 14.95 -1.57
C THR A 212 -35.19 14.31 -2.86
N ASN A 213 -34.34 15.01 -3.62
CA ASN A 213 -33.69 14.44 -4.81
C ASN A 213 -32.69 13.33 -4.47
N ARG A 214 -31.96 13.44 -3.35
CA ARG A 214 -31.07 12.38 -2.86
C ARG A 214 -31.87 11.13 -2.49
N ALA A 215 -32.93 11.26 -1.70
CA ALA A 215 -33.82 10.16 -1.34
C ALA A 215 -34.43 9.47 -2.57
N LYS A 216 -34.90 10.24 -3.56
CA LYS A 216 -35.39 9.70 -4.84
C LYS A 216 -34.33 8.90 -5.60
N ARG A 217 -33.08 9.39 -5.65
CA ARG A 217 -31.96 8.69 -6.31
C ARG A 217 -31.59 7.40 -5.57
N GLU A 218 -31.57 7.42 -4.25
CA GLU A 218 -31.28 6.24 -3.41
C GLU A 218 -32.38 5.19 -3.57
N ALA A 219 -33.65 5.58 -3.54
CA ALA A 219 -34.79 4.69 -3.80
C ALA A 219 -34.74 4.08 -5.21
N GLN A 220 -34.38 4.85 -6.24
CA GLN A 220 -34.19 4.32 -7.60
C GLN A 220 -33.02 3.34 -7.68
N ARG A 221 -31.91 3.60 -6.98
CA ARG A 221 -30.77 2.66 -6.91
C ARG A 221 -31.18 1.36 -6.23
N PHE A 222 -31.89 1.45 -5.11
CA PHE A 222 -32.40 0.29 -4.39
C PHE A 222 -33.32 -0.55 -5.28
N LYS A 223 -34.28 0.07 -6.00
CA LYS A 223 -35.14 -0.64 -6.95
C LYS A 223 -34.33 -1.38 -8.02
N LYS A 224 -33.39 -0.70 -8.69
CA LYS A 224 -32.50 -1.31 -9.70
C LYS A 224 -31.61 -2.42 -9.13
N GLU A 225 -31.18 -2.31 -7.88
CA GLU A 225 -30.38 -3.35 -7.22
C GLU A 225 -31.25 -4.55 -6.81
N SER A 226 -32.47 -4.32 -6.34
CA SER A 226 -33.44 -5.38 -6.03
C SER A 226 -33.84 -6.16 -7.29
N GLU A 227 -34.01 -5.49 -8.43
CA GLU A 227 -34.26 -6.12 -9.74
C GLU A 227 -33.10 -7.03 -10.18
N LYS A 228 -31.86 -6.67 -9.84
CA LYS A 228 -30.67 -7.49 -10.12
C LYS A 228 -30.52 -8.69 -9.19
N CYS A 229 -31.16 -8.65 -8.02
CA CYS A 229 -31.06 -9.68 -6.99
C CYS A 229 -32.44 -10.26 -6.61
N PRO A 230 -33.12 -10.98 -7.53
CA PRO A 230 -34.47 -11.50 -7.30
C PRO A 230 -34.53 -12.64 -6.27
N SER A 231 -33.43 -13.36 -6.04
CA SER A 231 -33.40 -14.53 -5.14
C SER A 231 -33.22 -14.21 -3.67
N GLY A 232 -32.92 -12.95 -3.31
CA GLY A 232 -32.70 -12.54 -1.91
C GLY A 232 -31.44 -13.11 -1.24
N ASP A 233 -30.72 -14.02 -1.88
CA ASP A 233 -29.50 -14.65 -1.35
C ASP A 233 -28.25 -13.85 -1.72
N LEU A 234 -27.84 -12.97 -0.81
CA LEU A 234 -26.65 -12.12 -0.93
C LEU A 234 -25.36 -12.94 -1.07
N PHE A 235 -25.30 -14.13 -0.47
CA PHE A 235 -24.10 -14.97 -0.50
C PHE A 235 -23.84 -15.56 -1.89
N ALA A 236 -24.90 -16.03 -2.55
CA ALA A 236 -24.82 -16.52 -3.92
C ALA A 236 -24.32 -15.44 -4.89
N GLU A 237 -24.70 -14.18 -4.69
CA GLU A 237 -24.26 -13.06 -5.54
C GLU A 237 -22.80 -12.64 -5.25
N ILE A 238 -22.37 -12.66 -3.98
CA ILE A 238 -20.96 -12.45 -3.62
C ILE A 238 -20.08 -13.53 -4.26
N ALA A 239 -20.53 -14.78 -4.26
CA ALA A 239 -19.85 -15.89 -4.91
C ALA A 239 -19.76 -15.68 -6.43
N LYS A 240 -20.85 -15.30 -7.10
CA LYS A 240 -20.86 -14.97 -8.54
C LYS A 240 -19.89 -13.83 -8.88
N ARG A 241 -19.84 -12.78 -8.05
CA ARG A 241 -18.90 -11.66 -8.23
C ARG A 241 -17.44 -12.07 -7.99
N ALA A 242 -17.19 -12.95 -7.03
CA ALA A 242 -15.86 -13.53 -6.82
C ALA A 242 -15.43 -14.38 -8.01
N GLU A 243 -16.33 -15.21 -8.54
CA GLU A 243 -16.08 -16.03 -9.72
C GLU A 243 -15.84 -15.19 -10.97
N LYS A 244 -16.60 -14.11 -11.16
CA LYS A 244 -16.37 -13.16 -12.24
C LYS A 244 -14.98 -12.51 -12.13
N ARG A 245 -14.60 -12.03 -10.94
CA ARG A 245 -13.25 -11.49 -10.70
C ARG A 245 -12.15 -12.53 -10.98
N ARG A 246 -12.38 -13.79 -10.64
CA ARG A 246 -11.45 -14.90 -10.95
C ARG A 246 -11.32 -15.08 -12.45
N LYS A 247 -12.43 -15.17 -13.19
CA LYS A 247 -12.44 -15.31 -14.66
C LYS A 247 -11.79 -14.12 -15.36
N ASP A 248 -12.06 -12.90 -14.89
CA ASP A 248 -11.42 -11.70 -15.41
C ASP A 248 -9.90 -11.70 -15.15
N GLY A 249 -9.48 -12.22 -13.99
CA GLY A 249 -8.07 -12.44 -13.65
C GLY A 249 -7.39 -13.51 -14.52
N GLU A 250 -8.05 -14.65 -14.74
CA GLU A 250 -7.55 -15.71 -15.62
C GLU A 250 -7.42 -15.22 -17.07
N ALA A 251 -8.44 -14.56 -17.60
CA ALA A 251 -8.38 -13.96 -18.93
C ALA A 251 -7.27 -12.91 -19.07
N PHE A 252 -6.94 -12.19 -17.99
CA PHE A 252 -5.80 -11.28 -17.96
C PHE A 252 -4.46 -12.03 -17.98
N LEU A 253 -4.32 -13.10 -17.20
CA LEU A 253 -3.13 -13.95 -17.20
C LEU A 253 -2.94 -14.66 -18.54
N ASP A 254 -4.00 -15.11 -19.20
CA ASP A 254 -3.95 -15.70 -20.53
C ASP A 254 -3.48 -14.70 -21.59
N ARG A 255 -3.96 -13.45 -21.53
CA ARG A 255 -3.49 -12.37 -22.41
C ARG A 255 -2.02 -12.04 -22.16
N LEU A 256 -1.60 -12.04 -20.90
CA LEU A 256 -0.18 -11.85 -20.54
C LEU A 256 0.67 -12.99 -21.06
N ALA A 257 0.27 -14.23 -20.85
CA ALA A 257 0.96 -15.42 -21.33
C ALA A 257 1.05 -15.46 -22.86
N ALA A 258 0.00 -15.02 -23.57
CA ALA A 258 0.00 -14.88 -25.02
C ALA A 258 0.91 -13.73 -25.51
N SER A 259 1.09 -12.67 -24.71
CA SER A 259 1.98 -11.55 -25.02
C SER A 259 3.45 -11.83 -24.70
N CYS A 260 3.72 -12.78 -23.83
CA CYS A 260 5.07 -13.22 -23.49
C CYS A 260 5.55 -14.26 -24.53
N PRO A 261 6.62 -14.00 -25.29
CA PRO A 261 7.15 -14.99 -26.21
C PRO A 261 7.61 -16.23 -25.42
N LYS A 262 7.10 -17.42 -25.79
CA LYS A 262 7.38 -18.70 -25.13
C LYS A 262 8.87 -19.07 -25.07
N MET A 263 9.72 -18.45 -25.90
CA MET A 263 11.17 -18.45 -25.75
C MET A 263 11.67 -17.03 -25.55
N LEU A 264 12.25 -16.77 -24.38
CA LEU A 264 13.13 -15.62 -24.20
C LEU A 264 14.39 -15.86 -25.04
N SER A 265 14.56 -15.08 -26.12
CA SER A 265 15.79 -15.10 -26.90
C SER A 265 16.97 -14.67 -26.01
N GLN A 266 18.15 -15.28 -26.22
CA GLN A 266 19.34 -14.99 -25.41
C GLN A 266 19.68 -13.49 -25.33
N ILE A 267 19.38 -12.74 -26.39
CA ILE A 267 19.54 -11.28 -26.46
C ILE A 267 18.62 -10.54 -25.47
N VAL A 268 17.36 -10.97 -25.35
CA VAL A 268 16.41 -10.34 -24.41
C VAL A 268 16.83 -10.64 -22.97
N LEU A 269 17.30 -11.86 -22.71
CA LEU A 269 17.82 -12.25 -21.40
C LEU A 269 19.07 -11.43 -21.04
N GLN A 270 20.01 -11.25 -21.97
CA GLN A 270 21.19 -10.41 -21.79
C GLN A 270 20.82 -8.95 -21.46
N LYS A 271 19.85 -8.37 -22.19
CA LYS A 271 19.35 -7.00 -21.94
C LYS A 271 18.69 -6.87 -20.57
N ALA A 272 17.87 -7.86 -20.16
CA ALA A 272 17.23 -7.89 -18.85
C ALA A 272 18.25 -8.01 -17.71
N TYR A 273 19.23 -8.90 -17.87
CA TYR A 273 20.34 -9.08 -16.93
C TYR A 273 21.18 -7.81 -16.80
N TYR A 274 21.52 -7.15 -17.90
CA TYR A 274 22.26 -5.88 -17.89
C TYR A 274 21.51 -4.80 -17.09
N LYS A 275 20.21 -4.64 -17.35
CA LYS A 275 19.37 -3.64 -16.64
C LYS A 275 19.26 -3.93 -15.14
N ALA A 276 19.10 -5.20 -14.75
CA ALA A 276 19.04 -5.61 -13.35
C ALA A 276 20.41 -5.48 -12.66
N SER A 277 21.49 -5.80 -13.37
CA SER A 277 22.88 -5.69 -12.91
C SER A 277 23.24 -4.24 -12.57
N LEU A 278 22.84 -3.29 -13.42
CA LEU A 278 23.02 -1.86 -13.16
C LEU A 278 22.28 -1.38 -11.91
N LYS A 279 21.16 -1.99 -11.52
CA LYS A 279 20.39 -1.59 -10.33
C LYS A 279 21.10 -2.00 -9.04
N TYR A 280 21.72 -3.17 -9.02
CA TYR A 280 22.38 -3.75 -7.84
C TYR A 280 23.90 -3.68 -7.91
N HIS A 281 24.45 -2.84 -8.79
CA HIS A 281 25.90 -2.72 -8.96
C HIS A 281 26.57 -2.13 -7.70
N PRO A 282 27.62 -2.76 -7.15
CA PRO A 282 28.28 -2.30 -5.92
C PRO A 282 28.82 -0.86 -5.98
N ASP A 283 29.21 -0.37 -7.16
CA ASP A 283 29.77 0.98 -7.31
C ASP A 283 28.71 2.11 -7.32
N ARG A 284 27.41 1.79 -7.34
CA ARG A 284 26.34 2.80 -7.21
C ARG A 284 25.97 3.12 -5.75
N VAL A 285 26.53 2.37 -4.81
CA VAL A 285 26.19 2.44 -3.39
C VAL A 285 27.40 2.97 -2.62
N HIS A 286 27.19 3.99 -1.79
CA HIS A 286 28.26 4.67 -1.05
C HIS A 286 28.44 4.16 0.39
N GLY A 287 27.47 3.42 0.94
CA GLY A 287 27.54 2.82 2.28
C GLY A 287 28.21 1.44 2.29
N LYS A 288 29.05 1.16 3.30
CA LYS A 288 29.84 -0.09 3.40
C LYS A 288 28.95 -1.34 3.53
N ASP A 289 27.97 -1.31 4.43
CA ASP A 289 27.06 -2.44 4.67
C ASP A 289 26.08 -2.66 3.50
N GLU A 290 25.63 -1.57 2.88
CA GLU A 290 24.78 -1.63 1.70
C GLU A 290 25.54 -2.15 0.46
N LYS A 291 26.84 -1.87 0.37
CA LYS A 291 27.72 -2.38 -0.70
C LYS A 291 27.89 -3.90 -0.61
N GLU A 292 27.99 -4.46 0.60
CA GLU A 292 28.01 -5.91 0.79
C GLU A 292 26.70 -6.56 0.37
N LEU A 293 25.55 -5.96 0.73
CA LEU A 293 24.23 -6.45 0.32
C LEU A 293 24.02 -6.36 -1.20
N ALA A 294 24.46 -5.25 -1.81
CA ALA A 294 24.42 -5.07 -3.27
C ALA A 294 25.28 -6.12 -3.99
N THR A 295 26.47 -6.43 -3.45
CA THR A 295 27.36 -7.47 -3.99
C THR A 295 26.72 -8.85 -3.94
N LYS A 296 26.08 -9.22 -2.82
CA LYS A 296 25.34 -10.49 -2.69
C LYS A 296 24.17 -10.57 -3.69
N LYS A 297 23.38 -9.49 -3.82
CA LYS A 297 22.27 -9.41 -4.78
C LYS A 297 22.76 -9.52 -6.23
N PHE A 298 23.88 -8.90 -6.56
CA PHE A 298 24.48 -8.99 -7.88
C PHE A 298 24.97 -10.41 -8.19
N GLN A 299 25.63 -11.07 -7.24
CA GLN A 299 26.07 -12.46 -7.40
C GLN A 299 24.88 -13.41 -7.63
N ILE A 300 23.80 -13.26 -6.88
CA ILE A 300 22.57 -14.04 -7.07
C ILE A 300 22.01 -13.81 -8.47
N LEU A 301 21.99 -12.56 -8.94
CA LEU A 301 21.53 -12.21 -10.26
C LEU A 301 22.40 -12.83 -11.38
N SER A 302 23.73 -12.81 -11.23
CA SER A 302 24.65 -13.45 -12.18
C SER A 302 24.44 -14.96 -12.26
N LYS A 303 24.16 -15.60 -11.12
CA LYS A 303 23.87 -17.04 -11.04
C LYS A 303 22.54 -17.40 -11.69
N ALA A 304 21.50 -16.62 -11.43
CA ALA A 304 20.21 -16.77 -12.11
C ALA A 304 20.37 -16.60 -13.63
N PHE A 305 21.21 -15.66 -14.07
CA PHE A 305 21.50 -15.49 -15.49
C PHE A 305 22.24 -16.70 -16.08
N ASP A 306 23.24 -17.28 -15.40
CA ASP A 306 23.97 -18.45 -15.92
C ASP A 306 23.06 -19.68 -16.13
N VAL A 307 22.17 -19.94 -15.16
CA VAL A 307 21.18 -21.03 -15.24
C VAL A 307 20.20 -20.77 -16.38
N LEU A 308 19.73 -19.53 -16.52
CA LEU A 308 18.80 -19.18 -17.58
C LEU A 308 19.49 -19.05 -18.94
N TYR A 309 20.78 -18.75 -19.03
CA TYR A 309 21.46 -18.51 -20.30
C TYR A 309 21.71 -19.80 -21.08
N ASP A 310 22.00 -20.88 -20.35
CA ASP A 310 22.20 -22.22 -20.87
C ASP A 310 20.84 -22.93 -21.06
N GLU A 311 20.59 -23.45 -22.26
CA GLU A 311 19.29 -24.02 -22.63
C GLU A 311 18.99 -25.33 -21.88
N GLU A 312 20.02 -26.14 -21.64
CA GLU A 312 19.91 -27.41 -20.91
C GLU A 312 19.62 -27.16 -19.42
N LYS A 313 20.33 -26.20 -18.80
CA LYS A 313 20.09 -25.81 -17.40
C LYS A 313 18.73 -25.14 -17.23
N ARG A 314 18.28 -24.35 -18.20
CA ARG A 314 16.96 -23.72 -18.20
C ARG A 314 15.86 -24.78 -18.27
N ALA A 315 15.99 -25.77 -19.15
CA ALA A 315 15.02 -26.87 -19.26
C ALA A 315 14.95 -27.68 -17.95
N ALA A 316 16.10 -28.01 -17.36
CA ALA A 316 16.16 -28.68 -16.07
C ALA A 316 15.50 -27.85 -14.94
N TYR A 317 15.68 -26.52 -14.94
CA TYR A 317 15.01 -25.63 -13.99
C TYR A 317 13.50 -25.58 -14.21
N ASP A 318 13.05 -25.50 -15.47
CA ASP A 318 11.63 -25.43 -15.82
C ASP A 318 10.89 -26.75 -15.46
N GLU A 319 11.58 -27.90 -15.50
CA GLU A 319 11.03 -29.20 -15.10
C GLU A 319 11.10 -29.46 -13.59
N MET A 320 12.22 -29.16 -12.93
CA MET A 320 12.49 -29.58 -11.54
C MET A 320 12.26 -28.47 -10.50
N GLY A 321 12.24 -27.20 -10.92
CA GLY A 321 12.05 -26.04 -10.04
C GLY A 321 13.17 -25.81 -9.00
N LEU A 322 14.27 -26.57 -9.07
CA LEU A 322 15.40 -26.49 -8.14
C LEU A 322 16.72 -26.30 -8.89
N VAL A 323 17.57 -25.42 -8.37
CA VAL A 323 18.96 -25.23 -8.82
C VAL A 323 19.87 -25.64 -7.67
N ASP A 324 20.75 -26.62 -7.90
CA ASP A 324 21.67 -27.13 -6.89
C ASP A 324 22.61 -26.04 -6.36
N ASN A 325 22.71 -26.00 -5.02
CA ASN A 325 23.46 -24.97 -4.29
C ASN A 325 25.00 -25.07 -4.51
N ASP A 326 25.51 -26.20 -5.00
CA ASP A 326 26.94 -26.49 -5.10
C ASP A 326 27.64 -25.80 -6.30
N LEU A 327 26.87 -25.36 -7.30
CA LEU A 327 27.34 -24.51 -8.40
C LEU A 327 27.66 -23.08 -7.95
N LEU A 328 27.28 -22.68 -6.72
CA LEU A 328 27.45 -21.31 -6.20
C LEU A 328 28.87 -20.98 -5.71
N SER A 329 29.77 -21.95 -5.58
CA SER A 329 31.09 -21.76 -4.97
C SER A 329 32.20 -21.28 -5.93
N LYS A 330 32.01 -21.43 -7.26
CA LYS A 330 33.11 -21.22 -8.24
C LYS A 330 33.18 -19.85 -8.92
N VAL A 331 32.20 -18.96 -8.73
CA VAL A 331 32.25 -17.60 -9.34
C VAL A 331 32.99 -16.64 -8.40
N SER A 332 34.30 -16.85 -8.25
CA SER A 332 35.16 -15.98 -7.42
C SER A 332 35.42 -14.61 -8.07
N ASP A 333 35.31 -14.51 -9.40
CA ASP A 333 35.52 -13.26 -10.15
C ASP A 333 34.30 -12.87 -11.01
N TRP A 334 33.24 -12.39 -10.36
CA TRP A 334 32.06 -11.89 -11.06
C TRP A 334 32.38 -10.72 -12.03
N MET A 335 33.41 -9.90 -11.72
CA MET A 335 33.85 -8.81 -12.60
C MET A 335 34.43 -9.32 -13.92
N THR A 336 35.16 -10.45 -13.91
CA THR A 336 35.72 -11.01 -15.15
C THR A 336 34.62 -11.64 -16.00
N PHE A 337 33.64 -12.31 -15.38
CA PHE A 337 32.44 -12.80 -16.06
C PHE A 337 31.65 -11.67 -16.72
N TRP A 338 31.37 -10.60 -15.96
CA TRP A 338 30.62 -9.46 -16.48
C TRP A 338 31.36 -8.73 -17.62
N ARG A 339 32.69 -8.55 -17.50
CA ARG A 339 33.52 -7.95 -18.57
C ARG A 339 33.67 -8.84 -19.80
N LYS A 340 33.60 -10.16 -19.63
CA LYS A 340 33.61 -11.12 -20.74
C LYS A 340 32.28 -11.08 -21.52
N LEU A 341 31.16 -10.93 -20.82
CA LEU A 341 29.82 -10.79 -21.41
C LEU A 341 29.59 -9.40 -22.03
N PHE A 342 30.02 -8.35 -21.35
CA PHE A 342 29.88 -6.96 -21.77
C PHE A 342 31.26 -6.33 -21.88
N LYS A 343 31.86 -6.45 -23.08
CA LYS A 343 33.13 -5.78 -23.36
C LYS A 343 32.97 -4.26 -23.14
N PRO A 344 33.98 -3.59 -22.56
CA PRO A 344 33.95 -2.14 -22.46
C PRO A 344 33.82 -1.54 -23.87
N VAL A 345 32.96 -0.55 -24.01
CA VAL A 345 32.76 0.14 -25.29
C VAL A 345 34.03 0.91 -25.64
N GLU A 346 34.70 0.50 -26.71
CA GLU A 346 35.87 1.22 -27.22
C GLU A 346 35.44 2.33 -28.18
N LYS A 347 36.35 3.28 -28.43
CA LYS A 347 36.08 4.37 -29.38
C LYS A 347 35.75 3.84 -30.78
N GLN A 348 36.39 2.73 -31.18
CA GLN A 348 36.16 2.06 -32.45
C GLN A 348 34.75 1.42 -32.55
N ASP A 349 34.22 0.91 -31.42
CA ASP A 349 32.86 0.37 -31.37
C ASP A 349 31.82 1.48 -31.56
N ILE A 350 32.08 2.67 -31.03
CA ILE A 350 31.23 3.84 -31.19
C ILE A 350 31.28 4.33 -32.65
N GLU A 351 32.48 4.46 -33.22
CA GLU A 351 32.67 4.91 -34.60
C GLU A 351 32.04 3.93 -35.62
N SER A 352 32.19 2.62 -35.41
CA SER A 352 31.56 1.59 -36.26
C SER A 352 30.04 1.56 -36.10
N PHE A 353 29.51 1.78 -34.89
CA PHE A 353 28.08 1.94 -34.67
C PHE A 353 27.52 3.13 -35.47
N TYR A 354 28.16 4.31 -35.38
CA TYR A 354 27.73 5.49 -36.14
C TYR A 354 27.80 5.28 -37.65
N ALA A 355 28.85 4.62 -38.14
CA ALA A 355 28.98 4.30 -39.57
C ALA A 355 27.85 3.41 -40.08
N ASN A 356 27.37 2.47 -39.26
CA ASN A 356 26.28 1.57 -39.62
C ASN A 356 24.90 2.19 -39.39
N TYR A 357 24.76 3.07 -38.39
CA TYR A 357 23.48 3.68 -38.02
C TYR A 357 23.08 4.81 -38.97
N ILE A 358 24.03 5.66 -39.36
CA ILE A 358 23.79 6.80 -40.24
C ILE A 358 23.32 6.30 -41.62
N GLY A 359 22.10 6.67 -42.01
CA GLY A 359 21.47 6.29 -43.28
C GLY A 359 20.75 4.93 -43.26
N SER A 360 20.76 4.23 -42.12
CA SER A 360 20.10 2.92 -41.97
C SER A 360 18.57 3.04 -41.83
N GLU A 361 17.90 1.91 -42.01
CA GLU A 361 16.46 1.79 -41.68
C GLU A 361 16.20 1.98 -40.18
N GLU A 362 17.16 1.65 -39.32
CA GLU A 362 17.06 1.84 -37.86
C GLU A 362 16.98 3.32 -37.49
N GLU A 363 17.82 4.16 -38.11
CA GLU A 363 17.78 5.61 -37.94
C GLU A 363 16.43 6.19 -38.39
N ARG A 364 15.91 5.73 -39.54
CA ARG A 364 14.60 6.13 -40.04
C ARG A 364 13.48 5.72 -39.07
N TYR A 365 13.56 4.52 -38.52
CA TYR A 365 12.60 4.01 -37.54
C TYR A 365 12.62 4.82 -36.24
N ASP A 366 13.81 5.11 -35.70
CA ASP A 366 13.97 5.88 -34.47
C ASP A 366 13.50 7.32 -34.63
N LEU A 367 13.79 7.96 -35.78
CA LEU A 367 13.26 9.27 -36.16
C LEU A 367 11.73 9.27 -36.17
N LYS A 368 11.13 8.29 -36.85
CA LYS A 368 9.67 8.13 -36.91
C LYS A 368 9.06 7.96 -35.53
N LYS A 369 9.66 7.12 -34.69
CA LYS A 369 9.20 6.84 -33.32
C LYS A 369 9.29 8.09 -32.44
N ALA A 370 10.41 8.80 -32.45
CA ALA A 370 10.60 10.03 -31.68
C ALA A 370 9.62 11.13 -32.14
N TYR A 371 9.44 11.28 -33.45
CA TYR A 371 8.51 12.24 -34.04
C TYR A 371 7.05 11.98 -33.62
N LEU A 372 6.60 10.73 -33.66
CA LEU A 372 5.25 10.35 -33.23
C LEU A 372 5.05 10.53 -31.72
N ALA A 373 6.07 10.23 -30.91
CA ALA A 373 5.98 10.29 -29.45
C ALA A 373 5.69 11.71 -28.92
N LYS A 374 6.27 12.74 -29.55
CA LYS A 374 6.10 14.15 -29.14
C LYS A 374 5.52 15.05 -30.23
N LYS A 375 4.76 14.48 -31.16
CA LYS A 375 4.04 15.22 -32.21
C LYS A 375 4.93 16.21 -32.98
N GLY A 376 6.15 15.80 -33.31
CA GLY A 376 7.09 16.58 -34.12
C GLY A 376 7.91 17.65 -33.38
N ASP A 377 8.06 17.54 -32.05
CA ASP A 377 8.97 18.40 -31.29
C ASP A 377 10.44 18.07 -31.61
N MET A 378 11.12 19.00 -32.30
CA MET A 378 12.52 18.85 -32.68
C MET A 378 13.48 18.89 -31.50
N ASP A 379 13.16 19.58 -30.39
CA ASP A 379 14.03 19.57 -29.21
C ASP A 379 14.13 18.14 -28.64
N TYR A 380 12.99 17.43 -28.58
CA TYR A 380 12.92 16.06 -28.11
C TYR A 380 13.55 15.05 -29.08
N ILE A 381 13.31 15.20 -30.39
CA ILE A 381 13.89 14.32 -31.41
C ILE A 381 15.42 14.39 -31.36
N VAL A 382 15.95 15.61 -31.26
CA VAL A 382 17.39 15.89 -31.17
C VAL A 382 18.02 15.31 -29.91
N GLU A 383 17.32 15.36 -28.77
CA GLU A 383 17.81 14.82 -27.50
C GLU A 383 17.70 13.29 -27.41
N THR A 384 16.69 12.70 -28.06
CA THR A 384 16.40 11.26 -27.97
C THR A 384 17.27 10.44 -28.90
N ILE A 385 17.63 10.96 -30.07
CA ILE A 385 18.40 10.24 -31.08
C ILE A 385 19.88 10.52 -30.85
N CYS A 386 20.66 9.45 -30.71
CA CYS A 386 22.07 9.54 -30.36
C CYS A 386 22.85 10.29 -31.44
N GLY A 387 23.55 11.36 -31.04
CA GLY A 387 24.60 11.96 -31.85
C GLY A 387 24.25 13.28 -32.54
N ILE A 388 23.78 14.28 -31.81
CA ILE A 388 23.83 15.65 -32.32
C ILE A 388 24.99 16.37 -31.66
N SER A 389 26.10 16.34 -32.36
CA SER A 389 27.27 17.18 -32.05
C SER A 389 27.43 18.31 -33.08
N SER A 390 26.72 18.23 -34.22
CA SER A 390 26.86 19.17 -35.33
C SER A 390 25.52 19.82 -35.75
N PRO A 391 25.50 21.13 -36.05
CA PRO A 391 24.37 21.79 -36.69
C PRO A 391 23.94 21.20 -38.05
N GLU A 392 24.84 20.47 -38.71
CA GLU A 392 24.57 19.83 -40.01
C GLU A 392 23.65 18.60 -39.87
N GLU A 393 23.71 17.92 -38.72
CA GLU A 393 22.92 16.70 -38.44
C GLU A 393 21.43 17.02 -38.24
N GLU A 394 21.10 18.18 -37.63
CA GLU A 394 19.70 18.63 -37.49
C GLU A 394 19.04 18.86 -38.85
N SER A 395 19.80 19.39 -39.82
CA SER A 395 19.29 19.62 -41.19
C SER A 395 18.97 18.30 -41.88
N ARG A 396 19.85 17.29 -41.76
CA ARG A 396 19.63 15.94 -42.31
C ARG A 396 18.37 15.28 -41.74
N TYR A 397 18.15 15.37 -40.42
CA TYR A 397 16.94 14.83 -39.80
C TYR A 397 15.67 15.51 -40.28
N ARG A 398 15.70 16.83 -40.50
CA ARG A 398 14.56 17.54 -41.07
C ARG A 398 14.26 17.08 -42.50
N GLU A 399 15.27 16.88 -43.32
CA GLU A 399 15.11 16.40 -44.70
C GLU A 399 14.45 15.02 -44.72
N ILE A 400 14.94 14.08 -43.90
CA ILE A 400 14.37 12.73 -43.76
C ILE A 400 12.92 12.79 -43.29
N LEU A 401 12.60 13.61 -42.29
CA LEU A 401 11.23 13.75 -41.79
C LEU A 401 10.30 14.42 -42.81
N LEU A 402 10.78 15.39 -43.58
CA LEU A 402 10.02 16.02 -44.67
C LEU A 402 9.76 15.02 -45.81
N GLU A 403 10.72 14.14 -46.12
CA GLU A 403 10.55 13.04 -47.07
C GLU A 403 9.46 12.06 -46.59
N MET A 404 9.49 11.66 -45.31
CA MET A 404 8.45 10.78 -44.72
C MET A 404 7.05 11.41 -44.71
N ILE A 405 6.95 12.73 -44.49
CA ILE A 405 5.69 13.47 -44.57
C ILE A 405 5.19 13.49 -46.03
N LYS A 406 6.09 13.70 -47.00
CA LYS A 406 5.76 13.69 -48.43
C LYS A 406 5.25 12.32 -48.87
N ASN A 407 5.86 11.24 -48.38
CA ASN A 407 5.46 9.85 -48.64
C ASN A 407 4.21 9.41 -47.84
N ARG A 408 3.62 10.30 -47.04
CA ARG A 408 2.46 10.05 -46.16
C ARG A 408 2.68 8.95 -45.10
N GLU A 409 3.92 8.69 -44.72
CA GLU A 409 4.25 7.71 -43.68
C GLU A 409 4.02 8.24 -42.26
N ILE A 410 4.04 9.56 -42.12
CA ILE A 410 3.95 10.28 -40.84
C ILE A 410 3.07 11.52 -41.03
N PRO A 411 2.19 11.87 -40.06
CA PRO A 411 1.37 13.07 -40.13
C PRO A 411 2.18 14.37 -39.97
N ALA A 412 1.79 15.41 -40.72
CA ALA A 412 2.37 16.74 -40.59
C ALA A 412 1.81 17.45 -39.33
N TYR A 413 2.62 17.54 -38.27
CA TYR A 413 2.24 18.25 -37.05
C TYR A 413 2.64 19.72 -37.12
N LYS A 414 1.76 20.61 -36.61
CA LYS A 414 2.00 22.06 -36.55
C LYS A 414 3.29 22.43 -35.82
N GLN A 415 3.69 21.65 -34.81
CA GLN A 415 4.91 21.88 -34.03
C GLN A 415 6.18 21.74 -34.86
N PHE A 416 6.17 20.87 -35.88
CA PHE A 416 7.29 20.67 -36.79
C PHE A 416 7.25 21.61 -37.99
N THR A 417 6.06 21.80 -38.60
CA THR A 417 5.90 22.59 -39.83
C THR A 417 5.92 24.11 -39.59
N GLN A 418 5.47 24.57 -38.41
CA GLN A 418 5.41 25.98 -38.02
C GLN A 418 6.26 26.24 -36.78
N GLU A 419 7.49 25.71 -36.78
CA GLU A 419 8.40 25.90 -35.67
C GLU A 419 8.89 27.36 -35.57
N ASP A 420 8.98 27.87 -34.33
CA ASP A 420 9.54 29.19 -34.03
C ASP A 420 11.04 29.25 -34.43
N PRO A 421 11.45 30.18 -35.32
CA PRO A 421 12.83 30.30 -35.77
C PRO A 421 13.82 30.57 -34.63
N ASN A 422 13.38 31.21 -33.54
CA ASN A 422 14.22 31.45 -32.36
C ASN A 422 14.56 30.15 -31.62
N LYS A 423 13.66 29.16 -31.60
CA LYS A 423 13.94 27.85 -30.99
C LYS A 423 15.00 27.10 -31.78
N LYS A 424 14.87 27.07 -33.11
CA LYS A 424 15.88 26.52 -34.03
C LYS A 424 17.23 27.22 -33.87
N MET A 425 17.25 28.55 -33.79
CA MET A 425 18.48 29.31 -33.57
C MET A 425 19.14 28.99 -32.22
N LYS A 426 18.36 28.82 -31.15
CA LYS A 426 18.89 28.44 -29.83
C LYS A 426 19.50 27.04 -29.84
N ARG A 427 18.85 26.06 -30.49
CA ARG A 427 19.40 24.70 -30.65
C ARG A 427 20.72 24.69 -31.41
N THR A 428 20.76 25.33 -32.58
CA THR A 428 21.99 25.40 -33.39
C THR A 428 23.14 26.10 -32.66
N ASN A 429 22.86 27.16 -31.90
CA ASN A 429 23.87 27.82 -31.07
C ASN A 429 24.34 26.96 -29.88
N ARG A 430 23.45 26.14 -29.30
CA ARG A 430 23.82 25.17 -28.26
C ARG A 430 24.76 24.10 -28.82
N ALA A 431 24.43 23.50 -29.95
CA ALA A 431 25.26 22.51 -30.63
C ALA A 431 26.66 23.08 -30.96
N LYS A 432 26.73 24.31 -31.50
CA LYS A 432 28.02 25.00 -31.76
C LYS A 432 28.86 25.17 -30.48
N ARG A 433 28.24 25.55 -29.36
CA ARG A 433 28.94 25.72 -28.07
C ARG A 433 29.44 24.38 -27.52
N GLU A 434 28.64 23.32 -27.63
CA GLU A 434 29.01 21.97 -27.20
C GLU A 434 30.17 21.42 -28.06
N ALA A 435 30.13 21.58 -29.38
CA ALA A 435 31.23 21.21 -30.28
C ALA A 435 32.53 21.98 -29.97
N GLN A 436 32.44 23.28 -29.67
CA GLN A 436 33.59 24.08 -29.25
C GLN A 436 34.16 23.63 -27.89
N ARG A 437 33.30 23.25 -26.94
CA ARG A 437 33.73 22.69 -25.65
C ARG A 437 34.44 21.36 -25.84
N PHE A 438 33.87 20.47 -26.66
CA PHE A 438 34.47 19.18 -26.97
C PHE A 438 35.86 19.33 -27.58
N LYS A 439 36.04 20.22 -28.57
CA LYS A 439 37.35 20.54 -29.17
C LYS A 439 38.36 21.00 -28.11
N LYS A 440 37.97 21.93 -27.24
CA LYS A 440 38.82 22.42 -26.14
C LYS A 440 39.14 21.35 -25.10
N GLU A 441 38.25 20.39 -24.88
CA GLU A 441 38.46 19.28 -23.94
C GLU A 441 39.33 18.18 -24.55
N SER A 442 39.17 17.87 -25.85
CA SER A 442 40.07 16.95 -26.56
C SER A 442 41.49 17.47 -26.62
N GLU A 443 41.69 18.78 -26.78
CA GLU A 443 43.01 19.43 -26.72
C GLU A 443 43.66 19.31 -25.33
N LYS A 444 42.87 19.24 -24.26
CA LYS A 444 43.36 19.08 -22.88
C LYS A 444 43.72 17.64 -22.51
N CYS A 445 43.30 16.66 -23.32
CA CYS A 445 43.52 15.23 -23.04
C CYS A 445 44.18 14.54 -24.26
N PRO A 446 45.49 14.76 -24.51
CA PRO A 446 46.16 14.27 -25.70
C PRO A 446 46.43 12.75 -25.68
N SER A 447 46.45 12.14 -24.48
CA SER A 447 46.89 10.76 -24.29
C SER A 447 45.79 9.70 -24.45
N GLY A 448 44.53 10.10 -24.65
CA GLY A 448 43.40 9.18 -24.80
C GLY A 448 43.00 8.38 -23.55
N ASP A 449 43.84 8.37 -22.50
CA ASP A 449 43.59 7.61 -21.27
C ASP A 449 42.70 8.40 -20.28
N LEU A 450 41.39 8.18 -20.43
CA LEU A 450 40.35 8.80 -19.61
C LEU A 450 40.49 8.47 -18.12
N PHE A 451 41.02 7.29 -17.76
CA PHE A 451 41.16 6.87 -16.37
C PHE A 451 42.24 7.66 -15.64
N ALA A 452 43.38 7.90 -16.30
CA ALA A 452 44.46 8.72 -15.76
C ALA A 452 43.99 10.17 -15.51
N GLU A 453 43.15 10.72 -16.38
CA GLU A 453 42.62 12.08 -16.24
C GLU A 453 41.52 12.16 -15.17
N ILE A 454 40.66 11.14 -15.04
CA ILE A 454 39.69 11.04 -13.93
C ILE A 454 40.43 10.96 -12.59
N ALA A 455 41.53 10.20 -12.52
CA ALA A 455 42.37 10.11 -11.33
C ALA A 455 43.00 11.46 -10.98
N LYS A 456 43.56 12.18 -11.96
CA LYS A 456 44.10 13.55 -11.76
C LYS A 456 43.02 14.52 -11.25
N ARG A 457 41.81 14.47 -11.82
CA ARG A 457 40.68 15.30 -11.37
C ARG A 457 40.18 14.92 -9.98
N ALA A 458 40.20 13.64 -9.63
CA ALA A 458 39.89 13.18 -8.27
C ALA A 458 40.93 13.67 -7.27
N GLU A 459 42.21 13.62 -7.63
CA GLU A 459 43.30 14.11 -6.80
C GLU A 459 43.24 15.63 -6.62
N LYS A 460 42.90 16.38 -7.67
CA LYS A 460 42.67 17.82 -7.58
C LYS A 460 41.49 18.15 -6.65
N ARG A 461 40.36 17.46 -6.78
CA ARG A 461 39.21 17.61 -5.86
C ARG A 461 39.57 17.27 -4.42
N ARG A 462 40.44 16.26 -4.21
CA ARG A 462 40.96 15.90 -2.89
C ARG A 462 41.79 17.05 -2.30
N LYS A 463 42.71 17.62 -3.07
CA LYS A 463 43.54 18.77 -2.66
C LYS A 463 42.70 20.03 -2.39
N ASP A 464 41.71 20.31 -3.24
CA ASP A 464 40.79 21.43 -3.05
C ASP A 464 39.93 21.24 -1.78
N GLY A 465 39.52 20.00 -1.48
CA GLY A 465 38.82 19.62 -0.25
C GLY A 465 39.69 19.74 0.99
N GLU A 466 40.95 19.29 0.94
CA GLU A 466 41.95 19.48 2.01
C GLU A 466 42.18 20.96 2.28
N ALA A 467 42.38 21.77 1.24
CA ALA A 467 42.53 23.22 1.37
C ALA A 467 41.28 23.91 1.97
N PHE A 468 40.08 23.38 1.69
CA PHE A 468 38.85 23.86 2.32
C PHE A 468 38.78 23.48 3.81
N LEU A 469 39.17 22.27 4.18
CA LEU A 469 39.25 21.83 5.58
C LEU A 469 40.30 22.62 6.36
N ASP A 470 41.44 22.94 5.76
CA ASP A 470 42.48 23.77 6.38
C ASP A 470 41.98 25.20 6.65
N ARG A 471 41.22 25.78 5.72
CA ARG A 471 40.57 27.10 5.92
C ARG A 471 39.54 27.05 7.05
N LEU A 472 38.76 25.98 7.14
CA LEU A 472 37.81 25.78 8.25
C LEU A 472 38.53 25.65 9.59
N ALA A 473 39.58 24.82 9.65
CA ALA A 473 40.38 24.62 10.85
C ALA A 473 41.07 25.90 11.32
N ALA A 474 41.51 26.77 10.39
CA ALA A 474 42.05 28.08 10.70
C ALA A 474 41.01 29.08 11.25
N SER A 475 39.72 28.91 10.90
CA SER A 475 38.63 29.77 11.40
C SER A 475 38.07 29.35 12.76
N CYS A 476 38.35 28.11 13.21
CA CYS A 476 37.91 27.62 14.51
C CYS A 476 38.80 28.17 15.65
N PRO A 477 38.25 28.82 16.70
CA PRO A 477 39.04 29.38 17.79
C PRO A 477 39.75 28.29 18.60
N LYS A 478 41.07 28.41 18.75
CA LYS A 478 41.88 27.47 19.56
C LYS A 478 41.47 27.56 21.03
N VAL A 479 40.82 26.51 21.55
CA VAL A 479 40.48 26.41 22.98
C VAL A 479 41.77 26.30 23.79
N THR A 480 42.19 27.40 24.41
CA THR A 480 43.30 27.40 25.37
C THR A 480 42.86 26.66 26.63
N LYS A 481 43.40 25.45 26.87
CA LYS A 481 43.18 24.71 28.11
C LYS A 481 43.73 25.52 29.30
N LYS A 482 42.85 26.17 30.08
CA LYS A 482 43.21 26.68 31.41
C LYS A 482 43.50 25.49 32.33
N SER A 483 44.76 25.33 32.71
CA SER A 483 45.20 24.40 33.74
C SER A 483 44.61 24.82 35.10
N ARG A 484 43.77 23.96 35.69
CA ARG A 484 43.41 24.05 37.11
C ARG A 484 44.63 23.61 37.92
N LYS A 485 45.36 24.58 38.51
CA LYS A 485 46.30 24.30 39.61
C LYS A 485 45.47 23.86 40.83
N LYS A 486 45.70 22.63 41.31
CA LYS A 486 45.36 22.21 42.67
C LYS A 486 46.45 22.75 43.60
N ASN A 487 46.09 23.72 44.42
CA ASN A 487 46.26 23.75 45.89
C ASN A 487 45.84 25.12 46.40
#